data_AF-A0A1I6HMH4-F1
#
_entry.id   AF-A0A1I6HMH4-F1
#
_cell.length_a   1.000
_cell.length_b   1.000
_cell.length_c   1.000
_cell.angle_alpha   90.00
_cell.angle_beta   90.00
_cell.angle_gamma   90.00
#
_symmetry.space_group_name_H-M   'P 1'
#
loop_
_entity.id
_entity.type
_entity.pdbx_description
1 polymer ?
#
loop_
_entity_poly.entity_id
_entity_poly.type
_entity_poly.pdbx_seq_one_letter_code
_entity_poly.pdbx_strand_id
1 'polypeptide(L)'
;MEDIWLLNGASDATAHSDHPTNPAGTVDLIAELTPLDAQTDTTERKAVPDPLFASLFGPIGDAVPATFAILDAAKLPDLPELLLGSGLEHQCLFSGDALEELGHVAPWIIRLEAENSFTRNLFTQTEPPAPWTHWDKDAGIYLRSMASLELLCAHFRKFTKVRMEGVPKGDRAEWQFFRFYDPEQAVLYFDAIRAWPDRMAQFYRLAEGTLVDRIISISSVAATAHVFAPDPATLPEDRPPAFVFQPRDAQIFASARRPRFRKELADWLLRMDPQRYKPFSEEQLYAVVDHGLREGDILHFTFKDEYVYLLYMMSLMGGWVHKSGRMPEVERILKGDGKARRVHLEKAFPPAYAALNGEGSAPFEGWAQLYQRTATYLRGKGGWAEFSPAHARALIEPGLGHLTQDDKDRLAAVLTWVEQDCKKTHGVTSAHSQGIAVLLSYMLGHCFFEDPFYPFAIELVASHATLDDAMLPIGDYAMKRGRKVLSDAKAGAS
;
A
#
# COMPACT_ATOMS: atom_id res chain seq x y z
N MET A 1 4.23 -17.15 5.32
CA MET A 1 3.11 -16.86 6.24
C MET A 1 2.20 -15.95 5.43
N GLU A 2 1.25 -16.55 4.72
CA GLU A 2 0.33 -15.83 3.83
C GLU A 2 -0.54 -14.91 4.68
N ASP A 3 -0.72 -13.67 4.22
CA ASP A 3 -1.52 -12.67 4.92
C ASP A 3 -3.01 -13.05 4.78
N ILE A 4 -3.51 -13.79 5.75
CA ILE A 4 -4.90 -14.30 5.85
C ILE A 4 -5.96 -13.18 5.99
N TRP A 5 -5.56 -11.91 5.85
CA TRP A 5 -6.31 -10.71 6.21
C TRP A 5 -6.67 -9.79 5.04
N LEU A 6 -6.60 -10.27 3.81
CA LEU A 6 -6.87 -9.45 2.63
C LEU A 6 -8.32 -9.57 2.13
N LEU A 7 -9.03 -8.43 2.16
CA LEU A 7 -10.26 -8.22 1.39
C LEU A 7 -9.90 -8.06 -0.10
N ASN A 8 -10.13 -9.10 -0.90
CA ASN A 8 -9.97 -9.09 -2.35
C ASN A 8 -11.20 -8.52 -3.07
N GLY A 9 -10.92 -7.67 -4.06
CA GLY A 9 -11.68 -7.46 -5.29
C GLY A 9 -13.12 -6.96 -5.18
N ALA A 10 -13.32 -5.66 -5.39
CA ALA A 10 -14.52 -5.19 -6.09
C ALA A 10 -14.07 -4.72 -7.49
N SER A 11 -14.51 -5.44 -8.52
CA SER A 11 -14.48 -4.96 -9.89
C SER A 11 -15.45 -3.80 -10.06
N ASP A 12 -15.16 -2.92 -11.03
CA ASP A 12 -15.97 -1.80 -11.46
C ASP A 12 -17.48 -2.02 -11.35
N ALA A 13 -18.10 -1.24 -10.46
CA ALA A 13 -19.52 -0.95 -10.50
C ALA A 13 -19.71 0.52 -10.14
N THR A 14 -19.57 1.38 -11.14
CA THR A 14 -20.05 2.76 -11.09
C THR A 14 -21.57 2.75 -10.98
N ALA A 15 -22.09 3.02 -9.78
CA ALA A 15 -23.45 3.49 -9.58
C ALA A 15 -23.42 4.56 -8.49
N HIS A 16 -23.33 5.82 -8.91
CA HIS A 16 -23.68 6.96 -8.07
C HIS A 16 -25.21 6.96 -7.93
N SER A 17 -25.71 6.82 -6.71
CA SER A 17 -27.08 7.25 -6.37
C SER A 17 -27.00 8.56 -5.62
N ASP A 18 -27.23 9.65 -6.35
CA ASP A 18 -27.42 11.00 -5.81
C ASP A 18 -28.77 11.09 -5.09
N HIS A 19 -28.76 10.93 -3.77
CA HIS A 19 -29.77 11.51 -2.89
C HIS A 19 -29.06 12.19 -1.71
N PRO A 20 -29.32 13.49 -1.44
CA PRO A 20 -28.89 14.11 -0.20
C PRO A 20 -29.80 13.60 0.92
N THR A 21 -29.49 12.40 1.43
CA THR A 21 -30.05 11.92 2.68
C THR A 21 -29.33 12.62 3.81
N ASN A 22 -30.08 13.26 4.71
CA ASN A 22 -29.52 13.72 5.98
C ASN A 22 -28.83 12.52 6.64
N PRO A 23 -27.58 12.63 7.13
CA PRO A 23 -26.85 11.46 7.63
C PRO A 23 -27.58 10.85 8.83
N ALA A 24 -27.65 9.53 8.87
CA ALA A 24 -28.29 8.75 9.95
C ALA A 24 -27.45 8.66 11.24
N GLY A 25 -26.40 9.48 11.34
CA GLY A 25 -25.51 9.55 12.48
C GLY A 25 -24.52 10.72 12.38
N THR A 26 -23.91 11.02 13.52
CA THR A 26 -22.92 12.08 13.69
C THR A 26 -21.51 11.51 13.87
N VAL A 27 -20.52 12.37 13.66
CA VAL A 27 -19.13 12.10 14.02
C VAL A 27 -18.58 13.32 14.74
N ASP A 28 -18.10 13.13 15.97
CA ASP A 28 -17.38 14.15 16.73
C ASP A 28 -15.90 13.81 16.75
N LEU A 29 -15.04 14.79 16.43
CA LEU A 29 -13.59 14.67 16.48
C LEU A 29 -13.04 15.29 17.76
N ILE A 30 -12.33 14.48 18.54
CA ILE A 30 -11.51 14.93 19.68
C ILE A 30 -10.06 14.90 19.22
N ALA A 31 -9.39 16.05 19.22
CA ALA A 31 -8.00 16.19 18.77
C ALA A 31 -7.05 16.45 19.94
N GLU A 32 -5.75 16.45 19.66
CA GLU A 32 -4.67 16.78 20.61
C GLU A 32 -4.65 15.87 21.85
N LEU A 33 -4.96 14.58 21.64
CA LEU A 33 -4.94 13.61 22.71
C LEU A 33 -3.51 13.34 23.17
N THR A 34 -3.31 13.45 24.48
CA THR A 34 -2.07 13.04 25.15
C THR A 34 -2.35 11.78 25.96
N PRO A 35 -1.55 10.70 25.82
CA PRO A 35 -1.69 9.54 26.67
C PRO A 35 -1.46 9.90 28.14
N LEU A 36 -1.95 9.04 29.03
CA LEU A 36 -1.56 9.08 30.44
C LEU A 36 -0.08 8.69 30.56
N ASP A 37 0.60 9.27 31.54
CA ASP A 37 1.90 8.79 32.00
C ASP A 37 1.74 7.64 33.01
N ALA A 38 2.84 7.19 33.63
CA ALA A 38 2.80 6.11 34.61
C ALA A 38 1.98 6.43 35.87
N GLN A 39 1.64 7.70 36.12
CA GLN A 39 0.87 8.18 37.28
C GLN A 39 1.39 7.63 38.62
N THR A 40 2.72 7.62 38.80
CA THR A 40 3.39 7.10 40.00
C THR A 40 3.28 8.05 41.19
N ASP A 41 3.25 9.35 40.94
CA ASP A 41 3.25 10.40 41.97
C ASP A 41 1.85 11.02 42.19
N THR A 42 0.80 10.42 41.64
CA THR A 42 -0.57 10.96 41.66
C THR A 42 -1.44 10.24 42.69
N THR A 43 -2.09 10.99 43.57
CA THR A 43 -3.03 10.45 44.57
C THR A 43 -4.37 10.05 43.97
N GLU A 44 -4.81 10.73 42.91
CA GLU A 44 -6.00 10.40 42.13
C GLU A 44 -5.58 10.00 40.72
N ARG A 45 -5.59 8.69 40.44
CA ARG A 45 -5.22 8.18 39.12
C ARG A 45 -6.38 8.34 38.15
N LYS A 46 -6.10 8.91 36.99
CA LYS A 46 -7.04 9.01 35.89
C LYS A 46 -7.18 7.66 35.20
N ALA A 47 -8.42 7.31 34.88
CA ALA A 47 -8.76 6.14 34.08
C ALA A 47 -8.35 6.30 32.61
N VAL A 48 -8.58 7.49 32.06
CA VAL A 48 -8.38 7.85 30.66
C VAL A 48 -7.94 9.32 30.56
N PRO A 49 -7.37 9.78 29.44
CA PRO A 49 -7.13 11.19 29.17
C PRO A 49 -8.41 12.02 29.33
N ASP A 50 -8.29 13.21 29.93
CA ASP A 50 -9.44 14.06 30.28
C ASP A 50 -10.41 14.30 29.10
N PRO A 51 -9.94 14.59 27.86
CA PRO A 51 -10.84 14.81 26.73
C PRO A 51 -11.71 13.60 26.39
N LEU A 52 -11.30 12.38 26.77
CA LEU A 52 -12.01 11.14 26.48
C LEU A 52 -12.98 10.72 27.57
N PHE A 53 -12.85 11.24 28.79
CA PHE A 53 -13.60 10.77 29.95
C PHE A 53 -15.11 10.89 29.72
N ALA A 54 -15.60 12.02 29.21
CA ALA A 54 -17.03 12.23 28.95
C ALA A 54 -17.57 11.22 27.91
N SER A 55 -16.81 10.97 26.83
CA SER A 55 -17.23 10.03 25.78
C SER A 55 -17.20 8.58 26.24
N LEU A 56 -16.21 8.21 27.05
CA LEU A 56 -16.00 6.82 27.50
C LEU A 56 -16.75 6.47 28.77
N PHE A 57 -16.94 7.39 29.73
CA PHE A 57 -17.55 7.08 31.03
C PHE A 57 -18.62 8.10 31.48
N GLY A 58 -18.80 9.21 30.75
CA GLY A 58 -19.83 10.20 31.04
C GLY A 58 -21.26 9.74 30.70
N PRO A 59 -22.28 10.48 31.16
CA PRO A 59 -23.68 10.21 30.83
C PRO A 59 -23.99 10.45 29.34
N ILE A 60 -25.01 9.75 28.83
CA ILE A 60 -25.61 9.96 27.51
C ILE A 60 -27.10 10.19 27.73
N GLY A 61 -27.55 11.44 27.57
CA GLY A 61 -28.88 11.85 28.03
C GLY A 61 -29.02 11.63 29.53
N ASP A 62 -30.08 10.95 29.95
CA ASP A 62 -30.36 10.63 31.35
C ASP A 62 -29.75 9.29 31.81
N ALA A 63 -29.10 8.54 30.92
CA ALA A 63 -28.51 7.25 31.21
C ALA A 63 -26.99 7.33 31.37
N VAL A 64 -26.42 6.35 32.06
CA VAL A 64 -24.96 6.13 32.11
C VAL A 64 -24.68 4.73 31.54
N PRO A 65 -24.57 4.59 30.21
CA PRO A 65 -24.32 3.29 29.58
C PRO A 65 -22.97 2.71 30.00
N ALA A 66 -22.86 1.39 30.03
CA ALA A 66 -21.59 0.73 30.29
C ALA A 66 -20.61 0.98 29.13
N THR A 67 -19.32 0.86 29.43
CA THR A 67 -18.23 1.05 28.47
C THR A 67 -17.66 -0.30 28.12
N PHE A 68 -17.47 -0.53 26.83
CA PHE A 68 -16.85 -1.75 26.36
C PHE A 68 -15.72 -1.41 25.38
N ALA A 69 -14.80 -2.35 25.21
CA ALA A 69 -13.79 -2.32 24.16
C ALA A 69 -13.86 -3.60 23.35
N ILE A 70 -13.64 -3.51 22.05
CA ILE A 70 -13.33 -4.66 21.19
C ILE A 70 -11.85 -4.55 20.82
N LEU A 71 -11.03 -5.39 21.44
CA LEU A 71 -9.58 -5.38 21.34
C LEU A 71 -9.07 -6.57 20.52
N ASP A 72 -8.09 -6.31 19.66
CA ASP A 72 -7.43 -7.30 18.82
C ASP A 72 -6.24 -7.95 19.54
N ALA A 73 -6.36 -9.24 19.86
CA ALA A 73 -5.28 -10.00 20.48
C ALA A 73 -4.03 -10.10 19.57
N ALA A 74 -4.15 -9.93 18.25
CA ALA A 74 -2.99 -9.90 17.37
C ALA A 74 -2.10 -8.65 17.59
N LYS A 75 -2.64 -7.57 18.18
CA LYS A 75 -1.91 -6.34 18.52
C LYS A 75 -1.53 -6.26 20.01
N LEU A 76 -2.19 -7.04 20.86
CA LEU A 76 -1.94 -7.14 22.30
C LEU A 76 -1.52 -8.57 22.65
N PRO A 77 -0.19 -8.84 22.70
CA PRO A 77 0.32 -10.12 23.15
C PRO A 77 -0.27 -10.52 24.51
N ASP A 78 -0.59 -11.81 24.67
CA ASP A 78 -1.14 -12.39 25.89
C ASP A 78 -2.45 -11.73 26.38
N LEU A 79 -3.22 -11.12 25.46
CA LEU A 79 -4.49 -10.47 25.81
C LEU A 79 -5.43 -11.41 26.61
N PRO A 80 -5.66 -12.68 26.24
CA PRO A 80 -6.53 -13.56 27.03
C PRO A 80 -6.07 -13.70 28.49
N GLU A 81 -4.77 -13.87 28.72
CA GLU A 81 -4.17 -13.98 30.05
C GLU A 81 -4.27 -12.67 30.83
N LEU A 82 -4.04 -11.53 30.17
CA LEU A 82 -4.20 -10.20 30.76
C LEU A 82 -5.65 -9.95 31.19
N LEU A 83 -6.63 -10.37 30.38
CA LEU A 83 -8.05 -10.22 30.69
C LEU A 83 -8.45 -11.11 31.87
N LEU A 84 -8.00 -12.37 31.91
CA LEU A 84 -8.20 -13.25 33.06
C LEU A 84 -7.61 -12.63 34.35
N GLY A 85 -6.40 -12.08 34.28
CA GLY A 85 -5.75 -11.39 35.40
C GLY A 85 -6.44 -10.10 35.82
N SER A 86 -7.11 -9.39 34.90
CA SER A 86 -7.81 -8.13 35.16
C SER A 86 -9.10 -8.30 35.96
N GLY A 87 -9.72 -9.49 35.90
CA GLY A 87 -11.03 -9.77 36.48
C GLY A 87 -12.21 -9.09 35.79
N LEU A 88 -11.99 -8.36 34.70
CA LEU A 88 -13.06 -7.71 33.92
C LEU A 88 -13.92 -8.76 33.22
N GLU A 89 -15.21 -8.46 33.02
CA GLU A 89 -16.09 -9.28 32.19
C GLU A 89 -15.60 -9.22 30.73
N HIS A 90 -15.35 -10.38 30.11
CA HIS A 90 -14.81 -10.45 28.75
C HIS A 90 -15.26 -11.71 28.00
N GLN A 91 -15.31 -11.62 26.67
CA GLN A 91 -15.63 -12.74 25.80
C GLN A 91 -14.96 -12.61 24.43
N CYS A 92 -14.51 -13.71 23.86
CA CYS A 92 -14.00 -13.71 22.49
C CYS A 92 -15.15 -13.63 21.48
N LEU A 93 -14.99 -12.84 20.41
CA LEU A 93 -15.94 -12.83 19.31
C LEU A 93 -15.85 -14.11 18.47
N PHE A 94 -14.78 -14.90 18.55
CA PHE A 94 -14.74 -16.26 18.00
C PHE A 94 -15.31 -17.28 19.01
N SER A 95 -15.72 -18.45 18.52
CA SER A 95 -16.34 -19.50 19.34
C SER A 95 -16.03 -20.89 18.78
N GLY A 96 -16.10 -21.91 19.64
CA GLY A 96 -15.78 -23.31 19.26
C GLY A 96 -14.33 -23.46 18.86
N ASP A 97 -14.05 -24.33 17.87
CA ASP A 97 -12.70 -24.64 17.38
C ASP A 97 -11.91 -23.38 17.01
N ALA A 98 -12.56 -22.37 16.41
CA ALA A 98 -11.91 -21.11 16.04
C ALA A 98 -11.40 -20.32 17.27
N LEU A 99 -12.06 -20.43 18.42
CA LEU A 99 -11.57 -19.82 19.66
C LEU A 99 -10.33 -20.56 20.17
N GLU A 100 -10.35 -21.89 20.15
CA GLU A 100 -9.23 -22.71 20.61
C GLU A 100 -7.98 -22.50 19.74
N GLU A 101 -8.15 -22.43 18.42
CA GLU A 101 -7.05 -22.29 17.48
C GLU A 101 -6.56 -20.84 17.34
N LEU A 102 -7.48 -19.86 17.33
CA LEU A 102 -7.18 -18.47 16.96
C LEU A 102 -7.42 -17.47 18.08
N GLY A 103 -7.79 -17.89 19.29
CA GLY A 103 -8.14 -16.99 20.40
C GLY A 103 -7.04 -15.96 20.75
N HIS A 104 -5.77 -16.34 20.59
CA HIS A 104 -4.60 -15.49 20.80
C HIS A 104 -4.39 -14.41 19.73
N VAL A 105 -5.13 -14.46 18.61
CA VAL A 105 -5.12 -13.46 17.52
C VAL A 105 -6.54 -13.00 17.14
N ALA A 106 -7.53 -13.32 17.99
CA ALA A 106 -8.93 -13.00 17.77
C ALA A 106 -9.32 -11.66 18.41
N PRO A 107 -10.42 -11.03 17.97
CA PRO A 107 -11.01 -9.90 18.66
C PRO A 107 -11.79 -10.34 19.92
N TRP A 108 -11.53 -9.66 21.03
CA TRP A 108 -12.20 -9.86 22.33
C TRP A 108 -13.04 -8.62 22.67
N ILE A 109 -14.25 -8.83 23.19
CA ILE A 109 -15.05 -7.77 23.80
C ILE A 109 -14.87 -7.80 25.31
N ILE A 110 -14.64 -6.63 25.92
CA ILE A 110 -14.39 -6.44 27.35
C ILE A 110 -15.34 -5.36 27.85
N ARG A 111 -15.95 -5.56 29.02
CA ARG A 111 -16.64 -4.49 29.76
C ARG A 111 -15.60 -3.76 30.61
N LEU A 112 -15.34 -2.50 30.29
CA LEU A 112 -14.35 -1.69 30.98
C LEU A 112 -14.95 -1.05 32.24
N GLU A 113 -14.13 -0.96 33.28
CA GLU A 113 -14.42 -0.21 34.50
C GLU A 113 -13.38 0.89 34.67
N ALA A 114 -13.81 2.11 34.99
CA ALA A 114 -12.92 3.27 35.08
C ALA A 114 -11.77 3.07 36.09
N GLU A 115 -12.05 2.43 37.22
CA GLU A 115 -11.06 2.21 38.28
C GLU A 115 -10.11 1.03 38.01
N ASN A 116 -10.40 0.20 37.00
CA ASN A 116 -9.59 -0.99 36.73
C ASN A 116 -8.24 -0.60 36.09
N SER A 117 -7.16 -1.24 36.57
CA SER A 117 -5.81 -0.99 36.07
C SER A 117 -5.64 -1.33 34.58
N PHE A 118 -6.29 -2.38 34.08
CA PHE A 118 -6.25 -2.75 32.68
C PHE A 118 -6.86 -1.65 31.80
N THR A 119 -7.99 -1.07 32.22
CA THR A 119 -8.59 0.08 31.53
C THR A 119 -7.57 1.21 31.39
N ARG A 120 -6.93 1.63 32.49
CA ARG A 120 -5.93 2.70 32.46
C ARG A 120 -4.72 2.36 31.58
N ASN A 121 -4.26 1.11 31.61
CA ASN A 121 -3.14 0.64 30.80
C ASN A 121 -3.38 0.81 29.30
N LEU A 122 -4.63 0.66 28.82
CA LEU A 122 -5.03 0.94 27.43
C LEU A 122 -4.75 2.38 27.01
N PHE A 123 -4.74 3.32 27.95
CA PHE A 123 -4.55 4.75 27.69
C PHE A 123 -3.23 5.30 28.23
N THR A 124 -2.31 4.44 28.65
CA THR A 124 -1.03 4.86 29.23
C THR A 124 0.12 4.62 28.24
N GLN A 125 1.06 5.57 28.19
CA GLN A 125 2.33 5.45 27.49
C GLN A 125 3.47 5.90 28.42
N THR A 126 4.61 5.22 28.34
CA THR A 126 5.82 5.55 29.09
C THR A 126 7.02 5.65 28.14
N GLU A 127 8.07 6.33 28.58
CA GLU A 127 9.32 6.43 27.83
C GLU A 127 10.48 5.94 28.72
N PRO A 128 11.13 4.80 28.39
CA PRO A 128 10.77 3.87 27.30
C PRO A 128 9.45 3.11 27.57
N PRO A 129 8.79 2.56 26.53
CA PRO A 129 7.52 1.84 26.69
C PRO A 129 7.63 0.64 27.63
N ALA A 130 6.85 0.64 28.71
CA ALA A 130 6.72 -0.47 29.62
C ALA A 130 5.82 -1.58 29.05
N PRO A 131 6.04 -2.86 29.39
CA PRO A 131 5.24 -3.98 28.85
C PRO A 131 3.73 -3.89 29.11
N TRP A 132 3.33 -3.19 30.19
CA TRP A 132 1.94 -3.02 30.58
C TRP A 132 1.27 -1.81 29.91
N THR A 133 2.00 -0.95 29.18
CA THR A 133 1.40 0.15 28.41
C THR A 133 0.88 -0.32 27.07
N HIS A 134 -0.29 0.18 26.66
CA HIS A 134 -0.96 -0.29 25.44
C HIS A 134 -1.47 0.84 24.52
N TRP A 135 -1.20 2.10 24.84
CA TRP A 135 -1.66 3.24 24.03
C TRP A 135 -1.17 3.18 22.58
N ASP A 136 0.12 2.87 22.38
CA ASP A 136 0.78 2.84 21.06
C ASP A 136 0.36 1.65 20.18
N LYS A 137 -0.47 0.74 20.71
CA LYS A 137 -0.86 -0.48 20.00
C LYS A 137 -2.03 -0.27 19.05
N ASP A 138 -2.80 0.80 19.21
CA ASP A 138 -4.03 1.05 18.44
C ASP A 138 -4.86 -0.24 18.33
N ALA A 139 -5.08 -0.87 19.48
CA ALA A 139 -5.47 -2.28 19.57
C ALA A 139 -6.96 -2.53 19.30
N GLY A 140 -7.79 -1.50 19.24
CA GLY A 140 -9.23 -1.72 19.13
C GLY A 140 -10.08 -0.47 19.19
N ILE A 141 -11.39 -0.70 19.16
CA ILE A 141 -12.43 0.33 19.29
C ILE A 141 -13.10 0.25 20.65
N TYR A 142 -13.74 1.33 21.06
CA TYR A 142 -14.54 1.41 22.27
C TYR A 142 -16.00 1.65 21.91
N LEU A 143 -16.92 1.29 22.80
CA LEU A 143 -18.35 1.44 22.58
C LEU A 143 -19.10 1.68 23.88
N ARG A 144 -20.23 2.38 23.78
CA ARG A 144 -21.18 2.61 24.89
C ARG A 144 -22.50 1.93 24.58
N SER A 145 -23.06 1.21 25.55
CA SER A 145 -24.38 0.58 25.41
C SER A 145 -24.97 0.22 26.77
N MET A 146 -26.30 0.16 26.84
CA MET A 146 -27.05 -0.40 27.96
C MET A 146 -27.17 -1.94 27.89
N ALA A 147 -26.73 -2.56 26.78
CA ALA A 147 -26.77 -4.01 26.60
C ALA A 147 -25.74 -4.73 27.49
N SER A 148 -25.99 -6.03 27.73
CA SER A 148 -25.00 -6.88 28.40
C SER A 148 -23.85 -7.25 27.45
N LEU A 149 -22.73 -7.69 28.03
CA LEU A 149 -21.57 -8.09 27.24
C LEU A 149 -21.91 -9.25 26.29
N GLU A 150 -22.71 -10.22 26.74
CA GLU A 150 -23.08 -11.39 25.94
C GLU A 150 -23.90 -11.00 24.70
N LEU A 151 -24.82 -10.03 24.86
CA LEU A 151 -25.64 -9.51 23.77
C LEU A 151 -24.78 -8.76 22.74
N LEU A 152 -23.85 -7.93 23.22
CA LEU A 152 -22.90 -7.23 22.35
C LEU A 152 -21.95 -8.20 21.66
N CYS A 153 -21.45 -9.22 22.35
CA CYS A 153 -20.60 -10.27 21.76
C CYS A 153 -21.34 -11.00 20.64
N ALA A 154 -22.58 -11.43 20.89
CA ALA A 154 -23.41 -12.09 19.89
C ALA A 154 -23.75 -11.17 18.70
N HIS A 155 -23.90 -9.87 18.95
CA HIS A 155 -24.14 -8.86 17.93
C HIS A 155 -22.93 -8.69 17.01
N PHE A 156 -21.77 -8.34 17.59
CA PHE A 156 -20.58 -8.00 16.83
C PHE A 156 -19.88 -9.20 16.16
N ARG A 157 -20.06 -10.42 16.71
CA ARG A 157 -19.55 -11.66 16.11
C ARG A 157 -19.96 -11.82 14.64
N LYS A 158 -21.16 -11.37 14.27
CA LYS A 158 -21.71 -11.47 12.90
C LYS A 158 -20.90 -10.70 11.85
N PHE A 159 -20.12 -9.71 12.26
CA PHE A 159 -19.32 -8.87 11.36
C PHE A 159 -17.87 -9.33 11.24
N THR A 160 -17.43 -10.32 12.04
CA THR A 160 -16.02 -10.73 12.02
C THR A 160 -15.65 -11.52 10.76
N LYS A 161 -16.55 -12.40 10.29
CA LYS A 161 -16.41 -13.16 9.04
C LYS A 161 -17.66 -12.97 8.21
N VAL A 162 -17.54 -12.26 7.10
CA VAL A 162 -18.66 -11.77 6.31
C VAL A 162 -18.67 -12.41 4.93
N ARG A 163 -19.87 -12.64 4.41
CA ARG A 163 -20.06 -13.12 3.05
C ARG A 163 -19.94 -11.95 2.08
N MET A 164 -19.19 -12.14 1.00
CA MET A 164 -19.05 -11.16 -0.08
C MET A 164 -20.20 -11.29 -1.07
N GLU A 165 -20.82 -10.17 -1.44
CA GLU A 165 -21.81 -10.13 -2.51
C GLU A 165 -21.11 -10.25 -3.88
N GLY A 166 -21.75 -10.97 -4.80
CA GLY A 166 -21.24 -11.15 -6.17
C GLY A 166 -20.16 -12.23 -6.34
N VAL A 167 -19.62 -12.79 -5.25
CA VAL A 167 -18.65 -13.90 -5.31
C VAL A 167 -19.39 -15.25 -5.46
N PRO A 168 -19.00 -16.12 -6.41
CA PRO A 168 -19.60 -17.44 -6.56
C PRO A 168 -19.49 -18.30 -5.30
N LYS A 169 -20.55 -19.07 -5.01
CA LYS A 169 -20.55 -20.01 -3.87
C LYS A 169 -19.45 -21.04 -4.02
N GLY A 170 -18.73 -21.30 -2.94
CA GLY A 170 -17.61 -22.23 -2.90
C GLY A 170 -16.28 -21.65 -3.38
N ASP A 171 -16.25 -20.39 -3.83
CA ASP A 171 -14.98 -19.68 -4.02
C ASP A 171 -14.38 -19.34 -2.65
N ARG A 172 -13.05 -19.41 -2.54
CA ARG A 172 -12.33 -19.01 -1.32
C ARG A 172 -12.59 -17.55 -0.92
N ALA A 173 -12.91 -16.69 -1.88
CA ALA A 173 -13.22 -15.28 -1.66
C ALA A 173 -14.67 -15.04 -1.20
N GLU A 174 -15.51 -16.08 -1.12
CA GLU A 174 -16.91 -15.95 -0.68
C GLU A 174 -16.99 -15.41 0.75
N TRP A 175 -16.06 -15.83 1.61
CA TRP A 175 -16.01 -15.44 3.02
C TRP A 175 -14.70 -14.74 3.33
N GLN A 176 -14.80 -13.52 3.84
CA GLN A 176 -13.62 -12.72 4.20
C GLN A 176 -13.76 -12.21 5.63
N PHE A 177 -12.62 -12.00 6.31
CA PHE A 177 -12.62 -11.36 7.61
C PHE A 177 -12.80 -9.85 7.44
N PHE A 178 -13.71 -9.27 8.22
CA PHE A 178 -13.91 -7.83 8.28
C PHE A 178 -13.48 -7.30 9.65
N ARG A 179 -12.34 -6.61 9.66
CA ARG A 179 -11.69 -6.07 10.86
C ARG A 179 -12.26 -4.68 11.20
N PHE A 180 -13.58 -4.59 11.37
CA PHE A 180 -14.27 -3.35 11.74
C PHE A 180 -13.79 -2.76 13.08
N TYR A 181 -13.11 -3.56 13.90
CA TYR A 181 -12.53 -3.19 15.19
C TYR A 181 -11.10 -2.65 15.10
N ASP A 182 -10.46 -2.70 13.93
CA ASP A 182 -9.18 -2.02 13.72
C ASP A 182 -9.42 -0.50 13.63
N PRO A 183 -8.74 0.36 14.44
CA PRO A 183 -9.08 1.77 14.54
C PRO A 183 -9.10 2.53 13.21
N GLU A 184 -8.13 2.25 12.33
CA GLU A 184 -8.04 2.91 11.02
C GLU A 184 -9.18 2.47 10.10
N GLN A 185 -9.50 1.17 10.07
CA GLN A 185 -10.63 0.65 9.29
C GLN A 185 -11.97 1.13 9.86
N ALA A 186 -12.09 1.21 11.18
CA ALA A 186 -13.26 1.70 11.88
C ALA A 186 -13.56 3.14 11.49
N VAL A 187 -12.56 4.04 11.51
CA VAL A 187 -12.78 5.44 11.11
C VAL A 187 -13.33 5.53 9.69
N LEU A 188 -12.71 4.84 8.74
CA LEU A 188 -13.14 4.85 7.35
C LEU A 188 -14.56 4.33 7.17
N TYR A 189 -14.84 3.17 7.77
CA TYR A 189 -16.12 2.50 7.60
C TYR A 189 -17.25 3.24 8.33
N PHE A 190 -17.07 3.53 9.62
CA PHE A 190 -18.11 4.17 10.42
C PHE A 190 -18.39 5.61 9.99
N ASP A 191 -17.40 6.33 9.44
CA ASP A 191 -17.66 7.64 8.87
C ASP A 191 -18.51 7.56 7.60
N ALA A 192 -18.18 6.63 6.69
CA ALA A 192 -18.89 6.46 5.43
C ALA A 192 -20.32 5.95 5.61
N ILE A 193 -20.55 4.97 6.49
CA ILE A 193 -21.89 4.39 6.67
C ILE A 193 -22.88 5.33 7.35
N ARG A 194 -22.47 6.50 7.89
CA ARG A 194 -23.41 7.52 8.40
C ARG A 194 -24.41 7.95 7.33
N ALA A 195 -24.02 7.90 6.06
CA ALA A 195 -24.92 8.19 4.94
C ALA A 195 -25.89 7.03 4.61
N TRP A 196 -25.74 5.86 5.24
CA TRP A 196 -26.44 4.61 4.93
C TRP A 196 -27.25 4.12 6.15
N PRO A 197 -28.52 4.55 6.30
CA PRO A 197 -29.35 4.22 7.45
C PRO A 197 -29.47 2.72 7.74
N ASP A 198 -29.45 1.88 6.69
CA ASP A 198 -29.50 0.43 6.80
C ASP A 198 -28.24 -0.16 7.44
N ARG A 199 -27.05 0.34 7.07
CA ARG A 199 -25.78 -0.07 7.72
C ARG A 199 -25.67 0.46 9.14
N MET A 200 -26.12 1.69 9.37
CA MET A 200 -26.20 2.25 10.73
C MET A 200 -27.09 1.36 11.62
N ALA A 201 -28.28 0.97 11.15
CA ALA A 201 -29.13 0.06 11.92
C ALA A 201 -28.47 -1.32 12.15
N GLN A 202 -27.75 -1.87 11.17
CA GLN A 202 -27.05 -3.15 11.35
C GLN A 202 -26.01 -3.11 12.46
N PHE A 203 -25.21 -2.05 12.53
CA PHE A 203 -24.15 -1.94 13.55
C PHE A 203 -24.67 -1.45 14.91
N TYR A 204 -25.63 -0.54 14.92
CA TYR A 204 -26.03 0.16 16.14
C TYR A 204 -27.30 -0.37 16.80
N ARG A 205 -28.12 -1.20 16.13
CA ARG A 205 -29.33 -1.78 16.73
C ARG A 205 -29.16 -3.28 16.98
N LEU A 206 -29.18 -3.69 18.24
CA LEU A 206 -29.15 -5.10 18.62
C LEU A 206 -30.48 -5.79 18.27
N ALA A 207 -30.47 -7.11 18.28
CA ALA A 207 -31.65 -7.91 17.91
C ALA A 207 -32.85 -7.68 18.86
N GLU A 208 -32.62 -7.44 20.16
CA GLU A 208 -33.68 -7.06 21.09
C GLU A 208 -34.03 -5.55 21.10
N GLY A 209 -33.42 -4.76 20.23
CA GLY A 209 -33.75 -3.34 20.02
C GLY A 209 -32.88 -2.35 20.80
N THR A 210 -32.14 -2.79 21.82
CA THR A 210 -31.14 -1.95 22.52
C THR A 210 -30.12 -1.39 21.54
N LEU A 211 -29.72 -0.13 21.75
CA LEU A 211 -28.75 0.52 20.89
C LEU A 211 -27.32 0.39 21.42
N VAL A 212 -26.38 0.34 20.49
CA VAL A 212 -25.03 0.86 20.73
C VAL A 212 -25.17 2.39 20.64
N ASP A 213 -24.84 3.10 21.70
CA ASP A 213 -25.05 4.55 21.76
C ASP A 213 -23.96 5.32 21.01
N ARG A 214 -22.75 4.76 20.95
CA ARG A 214 -21.63 5.27 20.16
C ARG A 214 -20.55 4.21 20.00
N ILE A 215 -19.82 4.32 18.89
CA ILE A 215 -18.55 3.63 18.64
C ILE A 215 -17.46 4.69 18.61
N ILE A 216 -16.35 4.44 19.30
CA ILE A 216 -15.25 5.38 19.47
C ILE A 216 -13.98 4.71 18.95
N SER A 217 -13.38 5.31 17.92
CA SER A 217 -12.08 4.88 17.41
C SER A 217 -11.02 5.89 17.82
N ILE A 218 -9.88 5.40 18.33
CA ILE A 218 -8.77 6.22 18.82
C ILE A 218 -7.53 5.89 18.01
N SER A 219 -6.82 6.92 17.55
CA SER A 219 -5.51 6.80 16.92
C SER A 219 -4.47 7.48 17.77
N SER A 220 -3.54 6.68 18.32
CA SER A 220 -2.37 7.18 19.04
C SER A 220 -1.44 7.97 18.13
N VAL A 221 -1.27 7.53 16.87
CA VAL A 221 -0.41 8.20 15.88
C VAL A 221 -0.96 9.58 15.49
N ALA A 222 -2.26 9.69 15.24
CA ALA A 222 -2.89 10.97 14.89
C ALA A 222 -3.22 11.82 16.12
N ALA A 223 -3.11 11.28 17.34
CA ALA A 223 -3.55 11.91 18.58
C ALA A 223 -5.02 12.37 18.51
N THR A 224 -5.90 11.54 17.94
CA THR A 224 -7.32 11.85 17.75
C THR A 224 -8.22 10.71 18.19
N ALA A 225 -9.46 11.03 18.57
CA ALA A 225 -10.55 10.09 18.70
C ALA A 225 -11.76 10.54 17.88
N HIS A 226 -12.35 9.61 17.14
CA HIS A 226 -13.59 9.80 16.39
C HIS A 226 -14.72 9.12 17.14
N VAL A 227 -15.76 9.87 17.49
CA VAL A 227 -16.95 9.40 18.19
C VAL A 227 -18.10 9.34 17.21
N PHE A 228 -18.48 8.14 16.80
CA PHE A 228 -19.58 7.89 15.88
C PHE A 228 -20.84 7.56 16.68
N ALA A 229 -21.91 8.34 16.51
CA ALA A 229 -23.19 8.10 17.18
C ALA A 229 -24.32 8.00 16.14
N PRO A 230 -25.26 7.06 16.31
CA PRO A 230 -26.44 7.01 15.47
C PRO A 230 -27.41 8.13 15.83
N ASP A 231 -28.24 8.55 14.89
CA ASP A 231 -29.46 9.29 15.19
C ASP A 231 -30.62 8.28 15.27
N PRO A 232 -31.13 7.94 16.47
CA PRO A 232 -32.18 6.93 16.63
C PRO A 232 -33.45 7.21 15.83
N ALA A 233 -33.76 8.49 15.55
CA ALA A 233 -34.95 8.88 14.80
C ALA A 233 -34.84 8.58 13.29
N THR A 234 -33.62 8.41 12.78
CA THR A 234 -33.33 8.14 11.36
C THR A 234 -33.07 6.66 11.08
N LEU A 235 -32.83 5.86 12.12
CA LEU A 235 -32.58 4.43 11.98
C LEU A 235 -33.86 3.70 11.59
N PRO A 236 -33.83 2.83 10.55
CA PRO A 236 -34.91 1.90 10.27
C PRO A 236 -35.39 1.16 11.55
N GLU A 237 -36.70 1.07 11.71
CA GLU A 237 -37.32 0.29 12.79
C GLU A 237 -37.22 -1.21 12.51
N ASP A 238 -37.33 -1.60 11.24
CA ASP A 238 -37.23 -2.99 10.82
C ASP A 238 -35.83 -3.54 11.04
N ARG A 239 -35.78 -4.80 11.50
CA ARG A 239 -34.52 -5.51 11.64
C ARG A 239 -33.88 -5.69 10.26
N PRO A 240 -32.66 -5.18 10.04
CA PRO A 240 -32.01 -5.33 8.76
C PRO A 240 -31.70 -6.80 8.46
N PRO A 241 -31.61 -7.19 7.17
CA PRO A 241 -31.23 -8.53 6.78
C PRO A 241 -29.84 -8.89 7.30
N ALA A 242 -29.49 -10.18 7.20
CA ALA A 242 -28.15 -10.64 7.54
C ALA A 242 -27.07 -9.82 6.82
N PHE A 243 -26.03 -9.45 7.53
CA PHE A 243 -24.95 -8.63 6.97
C PHE A 243 -24.24 -9.40 5.85
N VAL A 244 -24.29 -8.83 4.65
CA VAL A 244 -23.51 -9.24 3.49
C VAL A 244 -22.67 -8.04 3.10
N PHE A 245 -21.38 -8.24 2.86
CA PHE A 245 -20.45 -7.19 2.47
C PHE A 245 -20.64 -6.89 0.98
N GLN A 246 -21.12 -5.70 0.66
CA GLN A 246 -21.51 -5.30 -0.69
C GLN A 246 -20.37 -4.55 -1.40
N PRO A 247 -20.41 -4.40 -2.74
CA PRO A 247 -19.41 -3.63 -3.47
C PRO A 247 -19.26 -2.18 -2.95
N ARG A 248 -20.36 -1.55 -2.51
CA ARG A 248 -20.30 -0.21 -1.90
C ARG A 248 -19.47 -0.18 -0.61
N ASP A 249 -19.52 -1.23 0.21
CA ASP A 249 -18.67 -1.32 1.42
C ASP A 249 -17.19 -1.45 1.05
N ALA A 250 -16.89 -2.25 0.03
CA ALA A 250 -15.53 -2.42 -0.47
C ALA A 250 -14.94 -1.10 -1.00
N GLN A 251 -15.77 -0.27 -1.63
CA GLN A 251 -15.36 1.01 -2.20
C GLN A 251 -14.82 2.00 -1.14
N ILE A 252 -15.34 1.95 0.09
CA ILE A 252 -14.85 2.77 1.22
C ILE A 252 -13.36 2.51 1.46
N PHE A 253 -12.96 1.24 1.42
CA PHE A 253 -11.58 0.86 1.65
C PHE A 253 -10.71 1.10 0.41
N ALA A 254 -11.27 0.95 -0.79
CA ALA A 254 -10.54 1.20 -2.03
C ALA A 254 -10.07 2.67 -2.14
N SER A 255 -10.93 3.63 -1.80
CA SER A 255 -10.61 5.06 -1.88
C SER A 255 -9.55 5.49 -0.85
N ALA A 256 -9.58 4.91 0.35
CA ALA A 256 -8.64 5.23 1.42
C ALA A 256 -7.30 4.48 1.35
N ARG A 257 -7.29 3.25 0.80
CA ARG A 257 -6.08 2.43 0.68
C ARG A 257 -5.08 3.00 -0.33
N ARG A 258 -5.56 3.57 -1.44
CA ARG A 258 -4.68 3.98 -2.55
C ARG A 258 -3.69 5.10 -2.15
N PRO A 259 -4.09 6.20 -1.49
CA PRO A 259 -3.15 7.24 -1.06
C PRO A 259 -2.13 6.75 -0.03
N ARG A 260 -2.55 5.95 0.95
CA ARG A 260 -1.63 5.35 1.93
C ARG A 260 -0.65 4.41 1.26
N PHE A 261 -1.14 3.51 0.41
CA PHE A 261 -0.28 2.56 -0.29
C PHE A 261 0.72 3.27 -1.21
N ARG A 262 0.29 4.35 -1.88
CA ARG A 262 1.17 5.23 -2.66
C ARG A 262 2.31 5.81 -1.82
N LYS A 263 2.00 6.31 -0.61
CA LYS A 263 3.03 6.79 0.33
C LYS A 263 3.97 5.69 0.79
N GLU A 264 3.44 4.52 1.16
CA GLU A 264 4.25 3.37 1.58
C GLU A 264 5.21 2.88 0.50
N LEU A 265 4.81 2.91 -0.78
CA LEU A 265 5.68 2.57 -1.90
C LEU A 265 6.77 3.63 -2.13
N ALA A 266 6.46 4.92 -1.96
CA ALA A 266 7.44 5.99 -2.02
C ALA A 266 8.51 5.83 -0.91
N ASP A 267 8.08 5.56 0.32
CA ASP A 267 8.98 5.29 1.45
C ASP A 267 9.77 3.99 1.25
N TRP A 268 9.20 3.00 0.58
CA TRP A 268 9.90 1.77 0.22
C TRP A 268 10.99 2.03 -0.82
N LEU A 269 10.74 2.83 -1.87
CA LEU A 269 11.77 3.20 -2.86
C LEU A 269 12.96 3.90 -2.21
N LEU A 270 12.71 4.85 -1.30
CA LEU A 270 13.76 5.56 -0.55
C LEU A 270 14.62 4.63 0.31
N ARG A 271 14.03 3.56 0.85
CA ARG A 271 14.77 2.54 1.64
C ARG A 271 15.49 1.54 0.74
N MET A 272 14.92 1.20 -0.41
CA MET A 272 15.46 0.20 -1.34
C MET A 272 16.76 0.66 -1.99
N ASP A 273 16.80 1.91 -2.49
CA ASP A 273 18.01 2.51 -3.05
C ASP A 273 18.11 4.00 -2.65
N PRO A 274 18.62 4.30 -1.45
CA PRO A 274 18.72 5.67 -0.97
C PRO A 274 19.58 6.56 -1.87
N GLN A 275 20.59 6.02 -2.54
CA GLN A 275 21.49 6.80 -3.40
C GLN A 275 20.77 7.27 -4.66
N ARG A 276 19.88 6.44 -5.21
CA ARG A 276 19.10 6.77 -6.39
C ARG A 276 17.93 7.71 -6.11
N TYR A 277 17.16 7.46 -5.04
CA TYR A 277 15.85 8.11 -4.85
C TYR A 277 15.87 9.32 -3.91
N LYS A 278 16.84 9.47 -3.00
CA LYS A 278 16.94 10.69 -2.17
C LYS A 278 17.05 12.00 -2.98
N PRO A 279 17.69 12.03 -4.16
CA PRO A 279 17.72 13.23 -5.00
C PRO A 279 16.39 13.56 -5.69
N PHE A 280 15.39 12.66 -5.69
CA PHE A 280 14.11 12.92 -6.34
C PHE A 280 13.30 13.91 -5.51
N SER A 281 12.58 14.82 -6.19
CA SER A 281 11.51 15.57 -5.53
C SER A 281 10.37 14.64 -5.11
N GLU A 282 9.51 15.10 -4.20
CA GLU A 282 8.31 14.34 -3.82
C GLU A 282 7.42 14.02 -5.03
N GLU A 283 7.25 14.99 -5.94
CA GLU A 283 6.50 14.81 -7.18
C GLU A 283 7.11 13.74 -8.09
N GLN A 284 8.43 13.74 -8.27
CA GLN A 284 9.13 12.74 -9.08
C GLN A 284 9.05 11.34 -8.46
N LEU A 285 9.21 11.25 -7.13
CA LEU A 285 9.10 9.97 -6.41
C LEU A 285 7.70 9.38 -6.57
N TYR A 286 6.68 10.22 -6.44
CA TYR A 286 5.32 9.78 -6.65
C TYR A 286 5.00 9.46 -8.11
N ALA A 287 5.59 10.16 -9.09
CA ALA A 287 5.42 9.80 -10.50
C ALA A 287 5.92 8.37 -10.78
N VAL A 288 7.01 7.94 -10.14
CA VAL A 288 7.49 6.54 -10.20
C VAL A 288 6.46 5.58 -9.62
N VAL A 289 5.94 5.88 -8.43
CA VAL A 289 4.94 5.05 -7.76
C VAL A 289 3.67 4.95 -8.58
N ASP A 290 3.14 6.09 -9.04
CA ASP A 290 1.90 6.17 -9.81
C ASP A 290 2.01 5.41 -11.14
N HIS A 291 3.18 5.45 -11.77
CA HIS A 291 3.47 4.63 -12.95
C HIS A 291 3.42 3.12 -12.63
N GLY A 292 4.08 2.69 -11.56
CA GLY A 292 4.04 1.29 -11.14
C GLY A 292 2.64 0.80 -10.74
N LEU A 293 1.87 1.65 -10.05
CA LEU A 293 0.48 1.37 -9.70
C LEU A 293 -0.40 1.23 -10.95
N ARG A 294 -0.30 2.20 -11.88
CA ARG A 294 -1.06 2.18 -13.13
C ARG A 294 -0.76 0.94 -13.98
N GLU A 295 0.52 0.58 -14.11
CA GLU A 295 0.90 -0.61 -14.88
C GLU A 295 0.50 -1.92 -14.18
N GLY A 296 0.57 -1.97 -12.84
CA GLY A 296 0.05 -3.09 -12.06
C GLY A 296 -1.47 -3.24 -12.18
N ASP A 297 -2.22 -2.12 -12.19
CA ASP A 297 -3.67 -2.12 -12.39
C ASP A 297 -4.03 -2.66 -13.79
N ILE A 298 -3.30 -2.26 -14.84
CA ILE A 298 -3.46 -2.80 -16.21
C ILE A 298 -3.16 -4.30 -16.27
N LEU A 299 -2.24 -4.80 -15.44
CA LEU A 299 -1.93 -6.22 -15.30
C LEU A 299 -2.87 -6.96 -14.33
N HIS A 300 -3.89 -6.28 -13.80
CA HIS A 300 -4.86 -6.81 -12.84
C HIS A 300 -4.18 -7.39 -11.58
N PHE A 301 -3.26 -6.62 -11.00
CA PHE A 301 -2.62 -6.97 -9.73
C PHE A 301 -3.58 -6.77 -8.57
N THR A 302 -3.60 -7.74 -7.67
CA THR A 302 -4.51 -7.75 -6.51
C THR A 302 -3.76 -7.63 -5.19
N PHE A 303 -2.49 -8.02 -5.16
CA PHE A 303 -1.71 -8.07 -3.93
C PHE A 303 -0.61 -7.01 -3.91
N LYS A 304 -0.41 -6.39 -2.74
CA LYS A 304 0.59 -5.32 -2.52
C LYS A 304 2.00 -5.73 -2.93
N ASP A 305 2.37 -6.97 -2.62
CA ASP A 305 3.67 -7.54 -2.92
C ASP A 305 3.93 -7.67 -4.44
N GLU A 306 2.90 -7.84 -5.26
CA GLU A 306 3.03 -7.84 -6.73
C GLU A 306 3.48 -6.47 -7.24
N TYR A 307 2.87 -5.38 -6.76
CA TYR A 307 3.27 -4.01 -7.12
C TYR A 307 4.69 -3.70 -6.66
N VAL A 308 5.06 -4.09 -5.44
CA VAL A 308 6.42 -3.93 -4.93
C VAL A 308 7.42 -4.66 -5.83
N TYR A 309 7.11 -5.89 -6.24
CA TYR A 309 8.00 -6.66 -7.11
C TYR A 309 8.09 -6.09 -8.52
N LEU A 310 6.99 -5.56 -9.07
CA LEU A 310 7.01 -4.85 -10.34
C LEU A 310 7.88 -3.60 -10.28
N LEU A 311 7.73 -2.77 -9.24
CA LEU A 311 8.58 -1.60 -9.03
C LEU A 311 10.05 -1.98 -8.85
N TYR A 312 10.34 -3.09 -8.17
CA TYR A 312 11.69 -3.64 -8.09
C TYR A 312 12.25 -3.98 -9.48
N MET A 313 11.52 -4.72 -10.32
CA MET A 313 11.97 -5.04 -11.67
C MET A 313 12.14 -3.77 -12.54
N MET A 314 11.20 -2.83 -12.44
CA MET A 314 11.26 -1.54 -13.14
C MET A 314 12.47 -0.71 -12.72
N SER A 315 12.84 -0.75 -11.43
CA SER A 315 14.05 -0.06 -10.96
C SER A 315 15.31 -0.60 -11.61
N LEU A 316 15.36 -1.89 -11.94
CA LEU A 316 16.53 -2.52 -12.54
C LEU A 316 16.59 -2.41 -14.06
N MET A 317 15.44 -2.38 -14.73
CA MET A 317 15.33 -2.55 -16.18
C MET A 317 14.58 -1.42 -16.92
N GLY A 318 14.13 -0.40 -16.20
CA GLY A 318 13.27 0.68 -16.71
C GLY A 318 11.78 0.40 -16.47
N GLY A 319 10.97 1.46 -16.44
CA GLY A 319 9.55 1.42 -16.08
C GLY A 319 8.66 0.58 -16.99
N TRP A 320 9.16 0.14 -18.14
CA TRP A 320 8.40 -0.61 -19.16
C TRP A 320 8.93 -2.04 -19.34
N VAL A 321 9.67 -2.57 -18.36
CA VAL A 321 10.27 -3.91 -18.43
C VAL A 321 9.29 -5.01 -18.85
N HIS A 322 8.03 -4.93 -18.38
CA HIS A 322 6.95 -5.88 -18.66
C HIS A 322 6.38 -5.82 -20.09
N LYS A 323 6.82 -4.83 -20.88
CA LYS A 323 6.46 -4.65 -22.29
C LYS A 323 7.70 -4.68 -23.20
N SER A 324 8.87 -4.98 -22.66
CA SER A 324 10.15 -4.83 -23.36
C SER A 324 10.42 -5.91 -24.41
N GLY A 325 9.75 -7.06 -24.34
CA GLY A 325 10.04 -8.24 -25.15
C GLY A 325 11.32 -8.97 -24.77
N ARG A 326 12.07 -8.48 -23.77
CA ARG A 326 13.40 -9.00 -23.40
C ARG A 326 13.33 -10.24 -22.51
N MET A 327 12.25 -10.43 -21.76
CA MET A 327 12.09 -11.53 -20.81
C MET A 327 10.73 -12.24 -21.00
N PRO A 328 10.55 -13.06 -22.05
CA PRO A 328 9.25 -13.62 -22.42
C PRO A 328 8.56 -14.41 -21.30
N GLU A 329 9.33 -15.18 -20.52
CA GLU A 329 8.78 -15.96 -19.41
C GLU A 329 8.30 -15.07 -18.26
N VAL A 330 9.04 -14.01 -17.93
CA VAL A 330 8.64 -13.02 -16.91
C VAL A 330 7.35 -12.31 -17.36
N GLU A 331 7.27 -11.90 -18.63
CA GLU A 331 6.08 -11.28 -19.19
C GLU A 331 4.86 -12.22 -19.17
N ARG A 332 5.06 -13.50 -19.48
CA ARG A 332 4.01 -14.52 -19.42
C ARG A 332 3.46 -14.66 -18.00
N ILE A 333 4.33 -14.64 -16.99
CA ILE A 333 3.93 -14.69 -15.58
C ILE A 333 3.16 -13.41 -15.19
N LEU A 334 3.64 -12.24 -15.61
CA LEU A 334 2.98 -10.96 -15.33
C LEU A 334 1.56 -10.90 -15.89
N LYS A 335 1.36 -11.43 -17.10
CA LYS A 335 0.06 -11.46 -17.81
C LYS A 335 -0.84 -12.64 -17.40
N GLY A 336 -0.38 -13.52 -16.51
CA GLY A 336 -1.12 -14.70 -16.04
C GLY A 336 -2.25 -14.39 -15.05
N ASP A 337 -3.05 -15.40 -14.70
CA ASP A 337 -4.29 -15.33 -13.90
C ASP A 337 -4.11 -15.01 -12.39
N GLY A 338 -2.95 -14.50 -11.98
CA GLY A 338 -2.68 -14.00 -10.63
C GLY A 338 -2.45 -15.07 -9.55
N LYS A 339 -2.56 -16.38 -9.86
CA LYS A 339 -2.24 -17.44 -8.89
C LYS A 339 -0.74 -17.49 -8.62
N ALA A 340 -0.33 -17.13 -7.40
CA ALA A 340 1.07 -17.16 -6.94
C ALA A 340 2.04 -16.37 -7.83
N ARG A 341 1.57 -15.29 -8.48
CA ARG A 341 2.35 -14.48 -9.44
C ARG A 341 3.70 -14.06 -8.85
N ARG A 342 3.73 -13.54 -7.62
CA ARG A 342 4.97 -13.13 -6.96
C ARG A 342 5.96 -14.28 -6.80
N VAL A 343 5.53 -15.43 -6.31
CA VAL A 343 6.40 -16.62 -6.12
C VAL A 343 7.01 -17.07 -7.45
N HIS A 344 6.23 -16.99 -8.53
CA HIS A 344 6.73 -17.31 -9.87
C HIS A 344 7.72 -16.27 -10.38
N LEU A 345 7.46 -14.97 -10.15
CA LEU A 345 8.38 -13.89 -10.53
C LEU A 345 9.70 -13.93 -9.76
N GLU A 346 9.68 -14.26 -8.46
CA GLU A 346 10.88 -14.44 -7.64
C GLU A 346 11.78 -15.57 -8.14
N LYS A 347 11.19 -16.61 -8.75
CA LYS A 347 11.94 -17.71 -9.36
C LYS A 347 12.44 -17.38 -10.76
N ALA A 348 11.62 -16.68 -11.57
CA ALA A 348 11.90 -16.48 -12.99
C ALA A 348 12.76 -15.23 -13.28
N PHE A 349 12.57 -14.14 -12.54
CA PHE A 349 13.21 -12.86 -12.86
C PHE A 349 14.72 -12.85 -12.59
N PRO A 350 15.25 -13.30 -11.43
CA PRO A 350 16.69 -13.27 -11.20
C PRO A 350 17.53 -13.99 -12.27
N PRO A 351 17.22 -15.24 -12.68
CA PRO A 351 17.99 -15.89 -13.74
C PRO A 351 17.81 -15.22 -15.10
N ALA A 352 16.61 -14.70 -15.42
CA ALA A 352 16.40 -13.95 -16.67
C ALA A 352 17.19 -12.63 -16.69
N TYR A 353 17.26 -11.93 -15.55
CA TYR A 353 18.07 -10.72 -15.40
C TYR A 353 19.56 -11.01 -15.53
N ALA A 354 20.05 -12.07 -14.87
CA ALA A 354 21.45 -12.51 -14.94
C ALA A 354 21.84 -12.96 -16.36
N ALA A 355 20.97 -13.67 -17.07
CA ALA A 355 21.22 -14.07 -18.46
C ALA A 355 21.42 -12.86 -19.38
N LEU A 356 20.66 -11.78 -19.18
CA LEU A 356 20.75 -10.57 -20.00
C LEU A 356 21.90 -9.64 -19.61
N ASN A 357 22.18 -9.50 -18.31
CA ASN A 357 23.09 -8.47 -17.80
C ASN A 357 24.41 -9.01 -17.23
N GLY A 358 24.53 -10.33 -17.04
CA GLY A 358 25.61 -10.96 -16.30
C GLY A 358 25.33 -11.08 -14.80
N GLU A 359 26.18 -11.81 -14.08
CA GLU A 359 26.07 -12.03 -12.64
C GLU A 359 26.96 -11.07 -11.83
N GLY A 360 26.59 -10.81 -10.57
CA GLY A 360 27.40 -10.02 -9.64
C GLY A 360 27.66 -8.58 -10.13
N SER A 361 28.93 -8.19 -10.23
CA SER A 361 29.35 -6.87 -10.72
C SER A 361 29.34 -6.73 -12.24
N ALA A 362 29.18 -7.84 -12.98
CA ALA A 362 29.27 -7.85 -14.44
C ALA A 362 28.32 -6.86 -15.14
N PRO A 363 27.08 -6.62 -14.68
CA PRO A 363 26.25 -5.55 -15.22
C PRO A 363 26.96 -4.19 -15.15
N PHE A 364 27.44 -3.77 -13.97
CA PHE A 364 28.09 -2.47 -13.81
C PHE A 364 29.36 -2.35 -14.66
N GLU A 365 30.15 -3.41 -14.78
CA GLU A 365 31.35 -3.45 -15.62
C GLU A 365 31.03 -3.35 -17.12
N GLY A 366 30.03 -4.10 -17.59
CA GLY A 366 29.59 -4.04 -18.98
C GLY A 366 29.11 -2.65 -19.37
N TRP A 367 28.35 -1.99 -18.48
CA TRP A 367 27.91 -0.62 -18.67
C TRP A 367 29.07 0.37 -18.63
N ALA A 368 30.04 0.18 -17.75
CA ALA A 368 31.26 0.99 -17.69
C ALA A 368 32.02 0.97 -19.02
N GLN A 369 32.19 -0.22 -19.59
CA GLN A 369 32.86 -0.40 -20.86
C GLN A 369 32.06 0.24 -22.01
N LEU A 370 30.74 0.07 -22.03
CA LEU A 370 29.89 0.73 -23.03
C LEU A 370 30.03 2.26 -22.97
N TYR A 371 29.92 2.85 -21.78
CA TYR A 371 30.13 4.29 -21.58
C TYR A 371 31.53 4.73 -22.06
N GLN A 372 32.57 3.95 -21.79
CA GLN A 372 33.93 4.25 -22.23
C GLN A 372 34.07 4.20 -23.76
N ARG A 373 33.48 3.19 -24.41
CA ARG A 373 33.46 3.06 -25.88
C ARG A 373 32.72 4.23 -26.51
N THR A 374 31.53 4.56 -26.02
CA THR A 374 30.73 5.70 -26.49
C THR A 374 31.47 7.02 -26.31
N ALA A 375 32.07 7.27 -25.13
CA ALA A 375 32.85 8.48 -24.90
C ALA A 375 34.06 8.61 -25.84
N THR A 376 34.70 7.49 -26.17
CA THR A 376 35.83 7.45 -27.11
C THR A 376 35.36 7.77 -28.54
N TYR A 377 34.23 7.19 -28.97
CA TYR A 377 33.60 7.51 -30.24
C TYR A 377 33.29 9.01 -30.36
N LEU A 378 32.61 9.58 -29.37
CA LEU A 378 32.19 10.99 -29.39
C LEU A 378 33.39 11.95 -29.43
N ARG A 379 34.47 11.66 -28.71
CA ARG A 379 35.71 12.45 -28.80
C ARG A 379 36.34 12.38 -30.19
N GLY A 380 36.37 11.19 -30.80
CA GLY A 380 36.96 11.01 -32.12
C GLY A 380 36.16 11.66 -33.26
N LYS A 381 34.84 11.80 -33.08
CA LYS A 381 33.91 12.35 -34.08
C LYS A 381 33.44 13.78 -33.79
N GLY A 382 33.90 14.40 -32.71
CA GLY A 382 33.52 15.77 -32.34
C GLY A 382 32.08 15.92 -31.83
N GLY A 383 31.47 14.83 -31.32
CA GLY A 383 30.13 14.82 -30.76
C GLY A 383 29.18 13.84 -31.45
N TRP A 384 27.88 14.10 -31.32
CA TRP A 384 26.81 13.21 -31.79
C TRP A 384 26.41 13.40 -33.25
N ALA A 385 26.89 14.44 -33.95
CA ALA A 385 26.37 14.82 -35.27
C ALA A 385 26.42 13.69 -36.32
N GLU A 386 27.47 12.87 -36.30
CA GLU A 386 27.61 11.69 -37.17
C GLU A 386 27.08 10.39 -36.54
N PHE A 387 26.57 10.44 -35.31
CA PHE A 387 26.03 9.26 -34.63
C PHE A 387 24.81 8.72 -35.36
N SER A 388 24.62 7.40 -35.34
CA SER A 388 23.51 6.75 -36.05
C SER A 388 23.13 5.45 -35.35
N PRO A 389 21.98 4.84 -35.71
CA PRO A 389 21.60 3.54 -35.18
C PRO A 389 22.61 2.43 -35.47
N ALA A 390 23.36 2.51 -36.58
CA ALA A 390 24.43 1.56 -36.89
C ALA A 390 25.62 1.72 -35.93
N HIS A 391 26.01 2.97 -35.63
CA HIS A 391 27.06 3.25 -34.66
C HIS A 391 26.67 2.79 -33.25
N ALA A 392 25.42 3.02 -32.83
CA ALA A 392 24.91 2.55 -31.54
C ALA A 392 25.03 1.03 -31.41
N ARG A 393 24.57 0.27 -32.42
CA ARG A 393 24.66 -1.20 -32.44
C ARG A 393 26.12 -1.69 -32.39
N ALA A 394 27.02 -1.08 -33.16
CA ALA A 394 28.44 -1.42 -33.16
C ALA A 394 29.12 -1.17 -31.79
N LEU A 395 28.65 -0.17 -31.02
CA LEU A 395 29.15 0.08 -29.67
C LEU A 395 28.60 -0.91 -28.63
N ILE A 396 27.37 -1.40 -28.84
CA ILE A 396 26.69 -2.38 -27.96
C ILE A 396 27.28 -3.78 -28.17
N GLU A 397 27.50 -4.19 -29.42
CA GLU A 397 27.88 -5.56 -29.83
C GLU A 397 29.01 -6.19 -29.00
N PRO A 398 30.14 -5.51 -28.68
CA PRO A 398 31.21 -6.12 -27.89
C PRO A 398 30.78 -6.56 -26.48
N GLY A 399 29.73 -5.96 -25.93
CA GLY A 399 29.18 -6.30 -24.62
C GLY A 399 28.20 -7.47 -24.62
N LEU A 400 27.92 -8.09 -25.76
CA LEU A 400 26.92 -9.15 -25.89
C LEU A 400 27.52 -10.56 -25.85
N GLY A 401 28.82 -10.70 -25.57
CA GLY A 401 29.54 -11.98 -25.64
C GLY A 401 28.97 -13.08 -24.74
N HIS A 402 28.38 -12.72 -23.60
CA HIS A 402 27.76 -13.64 -22.65
C HIS A 402 26.35 -14.09 -23.05
N LEU A 403 25.70 -13.42 -24.00
CA LEU A 403 24.34 -13.73 -24.42
C LEU A 403 24.30 -14.96 -25.34
N THR A 404 23.23 -15.75 -25.21
CA THR A 404 22.87 -16.79 -26.18
C THR A 404 22.53 -16.17 -27.54
N GLN A 405 22.55 -16.97 -28.63
CA GLN A 405 22.16 -16.46 -29.95
C GLN A 405 20.69 -16.00 -29.95
N ASP A 406 19.80 -16.76 -29.33
CA ASP A 406 18.39 -16.42 -29.19
C ASP A 406 18.17 -15.08 -28.46
N ASP A 407 18.96 -14.80 -27.41
CA ASP A 407 18.89 -13.53 -26.69
C ASP A 407 19.45 -12.36 -27.51
N LYS A 408 20.50 -12.59 -28.30
CA LYS A 408 21.04 -11.59 -29.25
C LYS A 408 20.00 -11.25 -30.31
N ASP A 409 19.33 -12.25 -30.87
CA ASP A 409 18.31 -12.07 -31.90
C ASP A 409 17.09 -11.32 -31.33
N ARG A 410 16.64 -11.67 -30.11
CA ARG A 410 15.60 -10.92 -29.39
C ARG A 410 16.01 -9.47 -29.16
N LEU A 411 17.22 -9.22 -28.66
CA LEU A 411 17.71 -7.87 -28.43
C LEU A 411 17.77 -7.06 -29.74
N ALA A 412 18.28 -7.65 -30.82
CA ALA A 412 18.34 -7.01 -32.13
C ALA A 412 16.94 -6.64 -32.66
N ALA A 413 15.96 -7.53 -32.47
CA ALA A 413 14.56 -7.26 -32.81
C ALA A 413 14.00 -6.09 -31.99
N VAL A 414 14.25 -6.06 -30.68
CA VAL A 414 13.81 -4.97 -29.79
C VAL A 414 14.44 -3.64 -30.20
N LEU A 415 15.76 -3.58 -30.43
CA LEU A 415 16.43 -2.34 -30.83
C LEU A 415 15.96 -1.84 -32.20
N THR A 416 15.64 -2.74 -33.12
CA THR A 416 15.04 -2.39 -34.42
C THR A 416 13.64 -1.86 -34.25
N TRP A 417 12.84 -2.44 -33.36
CA TRP A 417 11.53 -1.92 -33.04
C TRP A 417 11.60 -0.53 -32.41
N VAL A 418 12.49 -0.29 -31.43
CA VAL A 418 12.73 1.02 -30.81
C VAL A 418 13.04 2.08 -31.88
N GLU A 419 13.94 1.78 -32.81
CA GLU A 419 14.29 2.69 -33.91
C GLU A 419 13.07 3.07 -34.75
N GLN A 420 12.24 2.09 -35.11
CA GLN A 420 11.02 2.33 -35.89
C GLN A 420 9.98 3.12 -35.11
N ASP A 421 9.81 2.82 -33.82
CA ASP A 421 8.82 3.46 -32.96
C ASP A 421 9.18 4.91 -32.66
N CYS A 422 10.46 5.19 -32.34
CA CYS A 422 10.96 6.55 -32.18
C CYS A 422 10.68 7.40 -33.42
N LYS A 423 10.88 6.83 -34.62
CA LYS A 423 10.63 7.52 -35.89
C LYS A 423 9.14 7.72 -36.18
N LYS A 424 8.31 6.69 -36.00
CA LYS A 424 6.91 6.69 -36.43
C LYS A 424 5.98 7.32 -35.40
N THR A 425 6.19 7.00 -34.12
CA THR A 425 5.30 7.35 -33.02
C THR A 425 5.74 8.64 -32.35
N HIS A 426 7.05 8.83 -32.17
CA HIS A 426 7.59 9.96 -31.40
C HIS A 426 8.31 11.04 -32.24
N GLY A 427 8.26 10.95 -33.57
CA GLY A 427 8.76 12.00 -34.47
C GLY A 427 10.28 12.20 -34.46
N VAL A 428 11.06 11.23 -33.98
CA VAL A 428 12.53 11.27 -33.97
C VAL A 428 13.07 10.95 -35.37
N THR A 429 13.34 11.97 -36.17
CA THR A 429 13.68 11.83 -37.59
C THR A 429 15.17 11.93 -37.88
N SER A 430 15.93 12.60 -37.03
CA SER A 430 17.37 12.77 -37.21
C SER A 430 18.12 11.48 -36.95
N ALA A 431 19.11 11.17 -37.80
CA ALA A 431 19.90 9.93 -37.67
C ALA A 431 20.63 9.84 -36.33
N HIS A 432 21.17 10.97 -35.84
CA HIS A 432 21.84 11.02 -34.55
C HIS A 432 20.89 10.82 -33.37
N SER A 433 19.71 11.43 -33.41
CA SER A 433 18.68 11.27 -32.38
C SER A 433 18.15 9.82 -32.33
N GLN A 434 17.95 9.18 -33.49
CA GLN A 434 17.63 7.75 -33.54
C GLN A 434 18.77 6.88 -32.99
N GLY A 435 20.03 7.22 -33.30
CA GLY A 435 21.19 6.54 -32.74
C GLY A 435 21.24 6.64 -31.21
N ILE A 436 21.03 7.85 -30.67
CA ILE A 436 20.99 8.10 -29.22
C ILE A 436 19.85 7.29 -28.58
N ALA A 437 18.67 7.30 -29.19
CA ALA A 437 17.53 6.53 -28.70
C ALA A 437 17.85 5.03 -28.62
N VAL A 438 18.42 4.44 -29.67
CA VAL A 438 18.84 3.02 -29.67
C VAL A 438 19.86 2.73 -28.57
N LEU A 439 20.89 3.56 -28.44
CA LEU A 439 21.92 3.39 -27.42
C LEU A 439 21.33 3.48 -26.00
N LEU A 440 20.56 4.53 -25.73
CA LEU A 440 20.00 4.76 -24.41
C LEU A 440 18.88 3.77 -24.08
N SER A 441 18.12 3.27 -25.06
CA SER A 441 17.13 2.21 -24.79
C SER A 441 17.74 0.87 -24.44
N TYR A 442 18.94 0.55 -24.95
CA TYR A 442 19.68 -0.64 -24.49
C TYR A 442 20.02 -0.54 -23.00
N MET A 443 20.41 0.66 -22.58
CA MET A 443 20.83 0.99 -21.23
C MET A 443 19.59 1.15 -20.33
N LEU A 444 18.88 2.25 -20.49
CA LEU A 444 17.84 2.74 -19.59
C LEU A 444 16.49 2.05 -19.79
N GLY A 445 16.29 1.35 -20.91
CA GLY A 445 15.02 0.76 -21.29
C GLY A 445 14.28 1.56 -22.38
N HIS A 446 13.28 0.92 -22.99
CA HIS A 446 12.39 1.57 -23.95
C HIS A 446 11.59 2.71 -23.29
N CYS A 447 11.29 3.77 -24.05
CA CYS A 447 10.59 4.97 -23.55
C CYS A 447 11.28 5.67 -22.37
N PHE A 448 12.61 5.56 -22.22
CA PHE A 448 13.33 6.21 -21.12
C PHE A 448 13.07 7.73 -21.02
N PHE A 449 12.68 8.37 -22.13
CA PHE A 449 12.35 9.80 -22.23
C PHE A 449 10.96 10.17 -21.70
N GLU A 450 10.10 9.18 -21.45
CA GLU A 450 8.80 9.29 -20.79
C GLU A 450 8.78 8.55 -19.43
N ASP A 451 9.92 8.00 -19.02
CA ASP A 451 10.03 7.11 -17.87
C ASP A 451 10.31 7.87 -16.57
N PRO A 452 9.40 7.85 -15.58
CA PRO A 452 9.59 8.51 -14.29
C PRO A 452 10.83 8.07 -13.52
N PHE A 453 11.41 6.90 -13.83
CA PHE A 453 12.68 6.47 -13.26
C PHE A 453 13.87 7.30 -13.77
N TYR A 454 13.68 8.11 -14.84
CA TYR A 454 14.65 9.01 -15.44
C TYR A 454 14.08 10.43 -15.59
N PRO A 455 13.77 11.13 -14.48
CA PRO A 455 13.10 12.43 -14.51
C PRO A 455 13.89 13.48 -15.30
N PHE A 456 15.23 13.39 -15.32
CA PHE A 456 16.08 14.27 -16.12
C PHE A 456 15.73 14.23 -17.63
N ALA A 457 15.31 13.07 -18.15
CA ALA A 457 14.99 12.92 -19.55
C ALA A 457 13.65 13.60 -19.84
N ILE A 458 12.65 13.38 -18.98
CA ILE A 458 11.33 14.05 -19.05
C ILE A 458 11.49 15.58 -19.01
N GLU A 459 12.30 16.10 -18.09
CA GLU A 459 12.57 17.54 -17.97
C GLU A 459 13.26 18.11 -19.23
N LEU A 460 14.19 17.36 -19.81
CA LEU A 460 14.84 17.75 -21.06
C LEU A 460 13.85 17.71 -22.23
N VAL A 461 12.96 16.72 -22.31
CA VAL A 461 11.89 16.71 -23.32
C VAL A 461 10.98 17.92 -23.16
N ALA A 462 10.53 18.21 -21.94
CA ALA A 462 9.62 19.32 -21.66
C ALA A 462 10.22 20.70 -21.94
N SER A 463 11.55 20.83 -21.97
CA SER A 463 12.26 22.08 -22.26
C SER A 463 12.61 22.28 -23.74
N HIS A 464 12.24 21.36 -24.62
CA HIS A 464 12.52 21.42 -26.06
C HIS A 464 11.23 21.32 -26.88
N ALA A 465 11.26 21.85 -28.11
CA ALA A 465 10.07 21.89 -28.97
C ALA A 465 9.64 20.50 -29.44
N THR A 466 10.61 19.60 -29.67
CA THR A 466 10.37 18.23 -30.10
C THR A 466 11.27 17.25 -29.35
N LEU A 467 10.89 15.96 -29.35
CA LEU A 467 11.74 14.91 -28.82
C LEU A 467 13.07 14.79 -29.59
N ASP A 468 13.04 15.03 -30.90
CA ASP A 468 14.22 14.99 -31.76
C ASP A 468 15.28 16.04 -31.32
N ASP A 469 14.82 17.24 -30.96
CA ASP A 469 15.67 18.32 -30.42
C ASP A 469 16.23 17.98 -29.03
N ALA A 470 15.43 17.28 -28.20
CA ALA A 470 15.81 16.90 -26.84
C ALA A 470 16.84 15.76 -26.80
N MET A 471 16.98 14.95 -27.85
CA MET A 471 17.84 13.75 -27.81
C MET A 471 19.31 14.05 -27.58
N LEU A 472 19.84 15.12 -28.20
CA LEU A 472 21.23 15.54 -28.00
C LEU A 472 21.55 15.88 -26.53
N PRO A 473 20.83 16.82 -25.88
CA PRO A 473 21.11 17.15 -24.48
C PRO A 473 20.84 15.97 -23.53
N ILE A 474 19.87 15.11 -23.85
CA ILE A 474 19.63 13.85 -23.13
C ILE A 474 20.85 12.93 -23.22
N GLY A 475 21.39 12.73 -24.41
CA GLY A 475 22.60 11.94 -24.64
C GLY A 475 23.79 12.50 -23.85
N ASP A 476 24.02 13.81 -23.92
CA ASP A 476 25.10 14.47 -23.18
C ASP A 476 24.95 14.33 -21.66
N TYR A 477 23.73 14.51 -21.15
CA TYR A 477 23.44 14.34 -19.73
C TYR A 477 23.70 12.89 -19.29
N ALA A 478 23.19 11.91 -20.04
CA ALA A 478 23.36 10.49 -19.73
C ALA A 478 24.86 10.11 -19.72
N MET A 479 25.65 10.60 -20.68
CA MET A 479 27.10 10.38 -20.72
C MET A 479 27.83 11.07 -19.56
N LYS A 480 27.41 12.28 -19.17
CA LYS A 480 27.97 12.98 -18.00
C LYS A 480 27.68 12.22 -16.69
N ARG A 481 26.44 11.78 -16.50
CA ARG A 481 26.02 11.04 -15.30
C ARG A 481 26.69 9.67 -15.22
N GLY A 482 26.78 8.95 -16.35
CA GLY A 482 27.50 7.68 -16.43
C GLY A 482 28.96 7.81 -15.99
N ARG A 483 29.68 8.84 -16.46
CA ARG A 483 31.07 9.09 -16.04
C ARG A 483 31.20 9.32 -14.53
N LYS A 484 30.25 10.03 -13.91
CA LYS A 484 30.24 10.25 -12.46
C LYS A 484 30.03 8.95 -11.71
N VAL A 485 29.04 8.14 -12.09
CA VAL A 485 28.76 6.83 -11.47
C VAL A 485 29.98 5.90 -11.54
N LEU A 486 30.68 5.89 -12.68
CA LEU A 486 31.90 5.09 -12.84
C LEU A 486 33.08 5.60 -12.01
N SER A 487 33.16 6.91 -11.78
CA SER A 487 34.16 7.50 -10.89
C SER A 487 33.88 7.14 -9.44
N ASP A 488 32.61 7.25 -9.02
CA ASP A 488 32.17 6.98 -7.65
C ASP A 488 32.31 5.47 -7.32
N ALA A 489 31.97 4.58 -8.27
CA ALA A 489 32.16 3.13 -8.12
C ALA A 489 33.63 2.73 -7.97
N LYS A 490 34.55 3.43 -8.66
CA LYS A 490 36.00 3.23 -8.49
C LYS A 490 36.54 3.76 -7.16
N ALA A 491 35.93 4.81 -6.60
CA ALA A 491 36.32 5.37 -5.32
C ALA A 491 35.80 4.54 -4.12
N GLY A 492 34.61 3.93 -4.26
CA GLY A 492 34.00 3.06 -3.24
C GLY A 492 34.49 1.61 -3.21
N ALA A 493 35.39 1.22 -4.11
CA ALA A 493 36.03 -0.10 -4.13
C ALA A 493 37.40 -0.14 -3.42
N SER A 494 37.61 0.78 -2.46
CA SER A 494 38.83 0.88 -1.62
C SER A 494 38.63 0.24 -0.25
#